data_AF-A0A2P7TUU6-F1
#
_entry.id   AF-A0A2P7TUU6-F1
#
_cell.length_a   1.000
_cell.length_b   1.000
_cell.length_c   1.000
_cell.angle_alpha   90.00
_cell.angle_beta   90.00
_cell.angle_gamma   90.00
#
_symmetry.space_group_name_H-M   'P 1'
#
loop_
_entity.id
_entity.type
_entity.pdbx_description
1 polymer ?
#
loop_
_entity_poly.entity_id
_entity_poly.type
_entity_poly.pdbx_seq_one_letter_code
_entity_poly.pdbx_strand_id
1 'polypeptide(L)'
;MPFARNFSLRWHTNYIKSSVQCAAIKRSTMKTEAQQIISTHVSWAVAAGLLPVPLLDFGLVTAVQLDMVHQLCSAYGVSYTQSEAKTRVIAVMGGMTPRLMSSVIKVLPVIGTLGGLVAMPVLSGASTYAVGQTLAKHFEEGGNLENFEISKFTEFYRQMQAKGKDLSQLFADQMRAGRDMATLADIERLHNEGIISNEEYDNIKKRWNDKAKITIVID
;
A
#
# COMPACT_ATOMS: atom_id res chain seq x y z
N MET A 1 -39.30 -2.78 -48.74
CA MET A 1 -39.34 -2.82 -47.26
C MET A 1 -38.08 -2.19 -46.62
N PRO A 2 -37.89 -0.86 -46.69
CA PRO A 2 -36.70 -0.19 -46.12
C PRO A 2 -36.75 0.06 -44.59
N PHE A 3 -37.94 0.03 -43.98
CA PHE A 3 -38.14 0.38 -42.56
C PHE A 3 -37.53 -0.66 -41.58
N ALA A 4 -37.66 -1.96 -41.88
CA ALA A 4 -37.15 -3.03 -41.02
C ALA A 4 -35.61 -3.10 -40.98
N ARG A 5 -34.92 -2.78 -42.08
CA ARG A 5 -33.44 -2.74 -42.12
C ARG A 5 -32.88 -1.61 -41.28
N ASN A 6 -33.48 -0.41 -41.32
CA ASN A 6 -33.03 0.73 -40.53
C ASN A 6 -33.26 0.54 -39.02
N PHE A 7 -34.35 -0.12 -38.64
CA PHE A 7 -34.62 -0.45 -37.25
C PHE A 7 -33.58 -1.46 -36.71
N SER A 8 -33.34 -2.56 -37.43
CA SER A 8 -32.35 -3.57 -37.03
C SER A 8 -30.95 -2.98 -36.86
N LEU A 9 -30.46 -2.17 -37.80
CA LEU A 9 -29.14 -1.52 -37.71
C LEU A 9 -29.04 -0.57 -36.51
N ARG A 10 -30.10 0.22 -36.24
CA ARG A 10 -30.13 1.13 -35.10
C ARG A 10 -30.16 0.40 -33.75
N TRP A 11 -30.90 -0.70 -33.66
CA TRP A 11 -30.93 -1.56 -32.46
C TRP A 11 -29.58 -2.20 -32.16
N HIS A 12 -28.91 -2.78 -33.17
CA HIS A 12 -27.59 -3.37 -33.00
C HIS A 12 -26.55 -2.32 -32.57
N THR A 13 -26.59 -1.14 -33.18
CA THR A 13 -25.65 -0.04 -32.84
C THR A 13 -25.86 0.45 -31.41
N ASN A 14 -27.11 0.61 -30.97
CA ASN A 14 -27.42 1.04 -29.60
C ASN A 14 -27.05 -0.03 -28.56
N TYR A 15 -27.31 -1.32 -28.86
CA TYR A 15 -26.94 -2.43 -27.99
C TYR A 15 -25.43 -2.52 -27.78
N ILE A 16 -24.65 -2.40 -28.85
CA ILE A 16 -23.17 -2.43 -28.79
C ILE A 16 -22.64 -1.22 -27.99
N LYS A 17 -23.17 -0.02 -28.21
CA LYS A 17 -22.77 1.17 -27.42
C LYS A 17 -23.07 0.97 -25.93
N SER A 18 -24.25 0.43 -25.61
CA SER A 18 -24.65 0.17 -24.22
C SER A 18 -23.75 -0.88 -23.55
N SER A 19 -23.42 -1.98 -24.24
CA SER A 19 -22.59 -3.06 -23.67
C SER A 19 -21.14 -2.61 -23.44
N VAL A 20 -20.57 -1.83 -24.36
CA VAL A 20 -19.24 -1.23 -24.20
C VAL A 20 -19.23 -0.25 -23.01
N GLN A 21 -20.25 0.59 -22.87
CA GLN A 21 -20.37 1.52 -21.74
C GLN A 21 -20.49 0.79 -20.40
N CYS A 22 -21.32 -0.26 -20.30
CA CYS A 22 -21.45 -1.07 -19.10
C CYS A 22 -20.12 -1.74 -18.71
N ALA A 23 -19.39 -2.28 -19.68
CA ALA A 23 -18.07 -2.89 -19.44
C ALA A 23 -17.04 -1.86 -18.95
N ALA A 24 -17.05 -0.65 -19.52
CA ALA A 24 -16.17 0.44 -19.08
C ALA A 24 -16.49 0.90 -17.65
N ILE A 25 -17.78 1.06 -17.31
CA ILE A 25 -18.23 1.40 -15.96
C ILE A 25 -17.78 0.31 -14.97
N LYS A 26 -18.06 -0.96 -15.26
CA LYS A 26 -17.67 -2.08 -14.40
C LYS A 26 -16.15 -2.09 -14.15
N ARG A 27 -15.34 -1.92 -15.19
CA ARG A 27 -13.87 -1.83 -15.06
C ARG A 27 -13.43 -0.64 -14.20
N SER A 28 -14.07 0.51 -14.37
CA SER A 28 -13.76 1.70 -13.57
C SER A 28 -14.09 1.50 -12.08
N THR A 29 -15.23 0.87 -11.78
CA THR A 29 -15.65 0.56 -10.41
C THR A 29 -14.68 -0.42 -9.75
N MET A 30 -14.35 -1.52 -10.42
CA MET A 30 -13.37 -2.51 -9.93
C MET A 30 -12.02 -1.87 -9.64
N LYS A 31 -11.55 -0.97 -10.52
CA LYS A 31 -10.29 -0.27 -10.32
C LYS A 31 -10.33 0.66 -9.11
N THR A 32 -11.42 1.39 -8.91
CA THR A 32 -11.59 2.25 -7.72
C THR A 32 -11.63 1.43 -6.43
N GLU A 33 -12.36 0.32 -6.42
CA GLU A 33 -12.42 -0.62 -5.29
C GLU A 33 -11.03 -1.20 -4.98
N ALA A 34 -10.29 -1.63 -6.02
CA ALA A 34 -8.92 -2.11 -5.86
C ALA A 34 -8.00 -1.05 -5.25
N GLN A 35 -8.09 0.23 -5.67
CA GLN A 35 -7.30 1.30 -5.06
C GLN A 35 -7.64 1.54 -3.58
N GLN A 36 -8.91 1.41 -3.20
CA GLN A 36 -9.33 1.54 -1.80
C GLN A 36 -8.77 0.39 -0.96
N ILE A 37 -8.87 -0.84 -1.45
CA ILE A 37 -8.29 -2.03 -0.81
C ILE A 37 -6.78 -1.83 -0.63
N ILE A 38 -6.07 -1.46 -1.70
CA ILE A 38 -4.60 -1.30 -1.66
C ILE A 38 -4.20 -0.19 -0.67
N SER A 39 -4.80 1.00 -0.77
CA SER A 39 -4.44 2.13 0.11
C SER A 39 -4.71 1.84 1.59
N THR A 40 -5.79 1.11 1.88
CA THR A 40 -6.10 0.62 3.24
C THR A 40 -5.04 -0.34 3.75
N HIS A 41 -4.60 -1.31 2.94
CA HIS A 41 -3.58 -2.27 3.38
C HIS A 41 -2.18 -1.65 3.46
N VAL A 42 -1.88 -0.63 2.67
CA VAL A 42 -0.65 0.16 2.81
C VAL A 42 -0.60 0.82 4.18
N SER A 43 -1.69 1.43 4.65
CA SER A 43 -1.70 2.04 5.98
C SER A 43 -1.53 0.98 7.08
N TRP A 44 -2.20 -0.18 6.98
CA TRP A 44 -1.98 -1.32 7.90
C TRP A 44 -0.54 -1.83 7.88
N ALA A 45 0.09 -1.92 6.71
CA ALA A 45 1.47 -2.35 6.56
C ALA A 45 2.47 -1.34 7.16
N VAL A 46 2.21 -0.03 6.99
CA VAL A 46 2.97 1.04 7.65
C VAL A 46 2.86 0.91 9.18
N ALA A 47 1.64 0.68 9.70
CA ALA A 47 1.42 0.48 11.13
C ALA A 47 2.16 -0.76 11.66
N ALA A 48 2.11 -1.87 10.93
CA ALA A 48 2.83 -3.10 11.28
C ALA A 48 4.35 -2.87 11.33
N GLY A 49 4.91 -2.08 10.39
CA GLY A 49 6.34 -1.77 10.36
C GLY A 49 6.82 -0.80 11.46
N LEU A 50 5.90 -0.23 12.25
CA LEU A 50 6.23 0.56 13.45
C LEU A 50 6.43 -0.29 14.69
N LEU A 51 6.09 -1.58 14.65
CA LEU A 51 6.31 -2.50 15.75
C LEU A 51 7.78 -2.93 15.78
N PRO A 52 8.47 -2.83 16.93
CA PRO A 52 9.85 -3.26 17.06
C PRO A 52 9.93 -4.74 17.47
N VAL A 53 9.26 -5.65 16.76
CA VAL A 53 9.24 -7.08 17.12
C VAL A 53 9.79 -7.95 15.97
N PRO A 54 11.11 -8.21 15.97
CA PRO A 54 11.76 -9.06 14.96
C PRO A 54 10.99 -10.37 14.73
N LEU A 55 10.84 -10.79 13.48
CA LEU A 55 10.09 -11.97 12.99
C LEU A 55 8.56 -11.84 12.99
N LEU A 56 7.96 -11.22 14.00
CA LEU A 56 6.52 -10.94 14.01
C LEU A 56 6.13 -9.94 12.92
N ASP A 57 6.99 -8.95 12.66
CA ASP A 57 6.76 -7.92 11.66
C ASP A 57 6.61 -8.51 10.24
N PHE A 58 7.41 -9.53 9.88
CA PHE A 58 7.30 -10.21 8.58
C PHE A 58 5.99 -11.01 8.45
N GLY A 59 5.62 -11.73 9.51
CA GLY A 59 4.36 -12.49 9.54
C GLY A 59 3.14 -11.58 9.46
N LEU A 60 3.17 -10.45 10.18
CA LEU A 60 2.09 -9.46 10.19
C LEU A 60 1.94 -8.77 8.84
N VAL A 61 3.04 -8.31 8.24
CA VAL A 61 3.00 -7.72 6.89
C VAL A 61 2.54 -8.74 5.84
N THR A 62 2.96 -10.01 5.97
CA THR A 62 2.46 -11.07 5.09
C THR A 62 0.96 -11.29 5.27
N ALA A 63 0.45 -11.27 6.50
CA ALA A 63 -0.98 -11.39 6.77
C ALA A 63 -1.77 -10.22 6.15
N VAL A 64 -1.28 -8.98 6.29
CA VAL A 64 -1.84 -7.79 5.64
C VAL A 64 -1.86 -7.97 4.12
N GLN A 65 -0.77 -8.45 3.52
CA GLN A 65 -0.73 -8.68 2.07
C GLN A 65 -1.66 -9.82 1.62
N LEU A 66 -1.81 -10.90 2.42
CA LEU A 66 -2.72 -11.99 2.10
C LEU A 66 -4.19 -11.57 2.14
N ASP A 67 -4.56 -10.74 3.12
CA ASP A 67 -5.92 -10.18 3.21
C ASP A 67 -6.20 -9.22 2.05
N MET A 68 -5.23 -8.36 1.71
CA MET A 68 -5.29 -7.50 0.54
C MET A 68 -5.54 -8.30 -0.74
N VAL A 69 -4.79 -9.38 -0.95
CA VAL A 69 -4.93 -10.25 -2.12
C VAL A 69 -6.29 -10.94 -2.14
N HIS A 70 -6.79 -11.38 -0.98
CA HIS A 70 -8.13 -11.96 -0.88
C HIS A 70 -9.21 -10.97 -1.34
N GLN A 71 -9.17 -9.74 -0.84
CA GLN A 71 -10.12 -8.70 -1.21
C GLN A 71 -9.99 -8.29 -2.69
N LEU A 72 -8.77 -8.21 -3.23
CA LEU A 72 -8.55 -7.98 -4.67
C LEU A 72 -9.14 -9.10 -5.52
N CYS A 73 -8.91 -10.37 -5.16
CA CYS A 73 -9.52 -11.49 -5.86
C CYS A 73 -11.05 -11.38 -5.88
N SER A 74 -11.67 -11.02 -4.76
CA SER A 74 -13.11 -10.77 -4.69
C SER A 74 -13.56 -9.64 -5.62
N ALA A 75 -12.88 -8.49 -5.59
CA ALA A 75 -13.21 -7.33 -6.42
C ALA A 75 -13.12 -7.61 -7.93
N TYR A 76 -12.15 -8.45 -8.34
CA TYR A 76 -11.95 -8.83 -9.74
C TYR A 76 -12.71 -10.11 -10.16
N GLY A 77 -13.39 -10.79 -9.23
CA GLY A 77 -14.06 -12.07 -9.51
C GLY A 77 -13.10 -13.22 -9.84
N VAL A 78 -11.89 -13.19 -9.26
CA VAL A 78 -10.85 -14.20 -9.42
C VAL A 78 -10.93 -15.19 -8.26
N SER A 79 -10.77 -16.49 -8.55
CA SER A 79 -10.73 -17.53 -7.51
C SER A 79 -9.57 -17.28 -6.54
N TYR A 80 -9.86 -17.39 -5.24
CA TYR A 80 -8.87 -17.27 -4.18
C TYR A 80 -8.65 -18.59 -3.48
N THR A 81 -7.40 -19.02 -3.39
CA THR A 81 -6.96 -20.03 -2.43
C THR A 81 -5.79 -19.48 -1.63
N GLN A 82 -5.79 -19.72 -0.32
CA GLN A 82 -4.74 -19.19 0.56
C GLN A 82 -3.35 -19.74 0.19
N SER A 83 -3.27 -20.99 -0.26
CA SER A 83 -2.02 -21.63 -0.71
C SER A 83 -1.44 -20.94 -1.95
N GLU A 84 -2.26 -20.59 -2.94
CA GLU A 84 -1.80 -19.88 -4.14
C GLU A 84 -1.45 -18.45 -3.82
N ALA A 85 -2.32 -17.75 -3.08
CA ALA A 85 -2.05 -16.38 -2.65
C ALA A 85 -0.71 -16.29 -1.91
N LYS A 86 -0.46 -17.17 -0.94
CA LYS A 86 0.81 -17.23 -0.21
C LYS A 86 1.99 -17.52 -1.13
N THR A 87 1.87 -18.50 -2.02
CA THR A 87 2.94 -18.81 -2.98
C THR A 87 3.26 -17.63 -3.87
N ARG A 88 2.24 -16.90 -4.36
CA ARG A 88 2.42 -15.76 -5.26
C ARG A 88 2.95 -14.53 -4.54
N VAL A 89 2.42 -14.23 -3.36
CA VAL A 89 2.88 -13.13 -2.49
C VAL A 89 4.35 -13.36 -2.11
N ILE A 90 4.72 -14.58 -1.72
CA ILE A 90 6.13 -14.96 -1.49
C ILE A 90 6.94 -14.88 -2.78
N ALA A 91 6.41 -15.28 -3.94
CA ALA A 91 7.12 -15.17 -5.21
C ALA A 91 7.30 -13.70 -5.67
N VAL A 92 6.40 -12.78 -5.33
CA VAL A 92 6.60 -11.35 -5.58
C VAL A 92 7.65 -10.79 -4.62
N MET A 93 7.59 -11.16 -3.34
CA MET A 93 8.53 -10.69 -2.33
C MET A 93 9.93 -11.30 -2.44
N GLY A 94 10.05 -12.57 -2.83
CA GLY A 94 11.30 -13.35 -2.83
C GLY A 94 11.66 -13.99 -4.18
N GLY A 95 10.75 -14.01 -5.16
CA GLY A 95 10.94 -14.65 -6.47
C GLY A 95 11.50 -13.73 -7.56
N MET A 96 11.92 -12.52 -7.22
CA MET A 96 12.89 -11.83 -8.07
C MET A 96 14.17 -12.67 -8.08
N THR A 97 14.54 -13.19 -9.26
CA THR A 97 15.82 -13.91 -9.40
C THR A 97 16.98 -13.02 -8.93
N PRO A 98 18.11 -13.56 -8.46
CA PRO A 98 19.28 -12.77 -8.08
C PRO A 98 19.70 -11.71 -9.13
N ARG A 99 19.43 -11.98 -10.41
CA ARG A 99 19.67 -11.05 -11.53
C ARG A 99 18.69 -9.86 -11.54
N LEU A 100 17.39 -10.10 -11.30
CA LEU A 100 16.37 -9.05 -11.13
C LEU A 100 16.53 -8.29 -9.80
N MET A 101 16.94 -9.00 -8.76
CA MET A 101 17.28 -8.47 -7.44
C MET A 101 18.48 -7.54 -7.50
N SER A 102 19.50 -7.80 -8.34
CA SER A 102 20.67 -6.91 -8.46
C SER A 102 20.32 -5.46 -8.82
N SER A 103 19.16 -5.23 -9.45
CA SER A 103 18.66 -3.90 -9.76
C SER A 103 17.61 -3.40 -8.75
N VAL A 104 16.91 -4.26 -7.99
CA VAL A 104 16.00 -3.83 -6.89
C VAL A 104 16.78 -3.52 -5.62
N ILE A 105 17.83 -4.28 -5.33
CA ILE A 105 18.82 -4.04 -4.27
C ILE A 105 19.50 -2.66 -4.46
N LYS A 106 19.63 -2.19 -5.71
CA LYS A 106 20.13 -0.82 -6.03
C LYS A 106 19.08 0.29 -5.84
N VAL A 107 17.79 -0.05 -5.73
CA VAL A 107 16.68 0.87 -5.34
C VAL A 107 16.42 0.83 -3.84
N LEU A 108 16.98 -0.19 -3.16
CA LEU A 108 17.12 -0.30 -1.71
C LEU A 108 18.53 0.12 -1.21
N PRO A 109 19.18 1.21 -1.66
CA PRO A 109 20.28 1.70 -0.85
C PRO A 109 19.67 2.17 0.48
N VAL A 110 20.35 1.88 1.58
CA VAL A 110 20.05 2.33 2.95
C VAL A 110 19.12 1.43 3.80
N ILE A 111 19.38 0.13 3.86
CA ILE A 111 19.40 -0.52 5.19
C ILE A 111 20.88 -0.55 5.57
N GLY A 112 21.40 0.49 6.22
CA GLY A 112 22.80 0.44 6.63
C GLY A 112 23.34 1.67 7.34
N THR A 113 22.98 2.88 6.90
CA THR A 113 23.71 4.07 7.38
C THR A 113 22.89 5.32 7.67
N LEU A 114 21.62 5.41 7.23
CA LEU A 114 20.72 6.56 7.53
C LEU A 114 19.26 6.16 7.83
N GLY A 115 18.97 4.86 7.99
CA GLY A 115 17.61 4.35 8.20
C GLY A 115 17.13 4.57 9.64
N GLY A 116 16.62 5.77 9.93
CA GLY A 116 15.95 6.05 11.21
C GLY A 116 14.66 5.22 11.41
N LEU A 117 13.90 5.55 12.46
CA LEU A 117 12.62 4.94 12.88
C LEU A 117 11.53 4.84 11.77
N VAL A 118 11.79 5.36 10.57
CA VAL A 118 10.88 5.48 9.42
C VAL A 118 11.12 4.47 8.32
N ALA A 119 12.30 3.87 8.25
CA ALA A 119 12.67 3.02 7.12
C ALA A 119 11.77 1.78 6.99
N MET A 120 11.51 1.08 8.09
CA MET A 120 10.68 -0.13 8.09
C MET A 120 9.20 0.12 7.78
N PRO A 121 8.51 1.09 8.40
CA PRO A 121 7.14 1.45 8.04
C PRO A 121 6.98 1.79 6.55
N VAL A 122 7.89 2.61 6.02
CA VAL A 122 7.84 3.05 4.62
C VAL A 122 8.12 1.90 3.66
N LEU A 123 9.10 1.06 3.96
CA LEU A 123 9.43 -0.11 3.13
C LEU A 123 8.26 -1.11 3.10
N SER A 124 7.65 -1.38 4.26
CA SER A 124 6.50 -2.26 4.41
C SER A 124 5.30 -1.79 3.59
N GLY A 125 4.95 -0.50 3.71
CA GLY A 125 3.89 0.11 2.92
C GLY A 125 4.20 0.11 1.42
N ALA A 126 5.43 0.47 1.03
CA ALA A 126 5.83 0.54 -0.37
C ALA A 126 5.79 -0.83 -1.06
N SER A 127 6.24 -1.89 -0.35
CA SER A 127 6.13 -3.26 -0.84
C SER A 127 4.67 -3.69 -0.99
N THR A 128 3.84 -3.40 0.01
CA THR A 128 2.40 -3.74 -0.02
C THR A 128 1.69 -3.05 -1.18
N TYR A 129 1.99 -1.76 -1.41
CA TYR A 129 1.47 -1.01 -2.55
C TYR A 129 1.90 -1.64 -3.89
N ALA A 130 3.18 -1.98 -4.03
CA ALA A 130 3.72 -2.56 -5.27
C ALA A 130 3.10 -3.93 -5.59
N VAL A 131 2.96 -4.80 -4.58
CA VAL A 131 2.29 -6.11 -4.71
C VAL A 131 0.84 -5.91 -5.15
N GLY A 132 0.08 -5.07 -4.44
CA GLY A 132 -1.33 -4.84 -4.70
C GLY A 132 -1.57 -4.29 -6.10
N GLN A 133 -0.83 -3.26 -6.50
CA GLN A 133 -0.96 -2.67 -7.84
C GLN A 133 -0.60 -3.66 -8.95
N THR A 134 0.43 -4.48 -8.75
CA THR A 134 0.89 -5.44 -9.74
C THR A 134 -0.14 -6.55 -9.96
N LEU A 135 -0.73 -7.08 -8.88
CA LEU A 135 -1.79 -8.07 -8.96
C LEU A 135 -3.09 -7.49 -9.53
N ALA A 136 -3.49 -6.29 -9.11
CA ALA A 136 -4.64 -5.60 -9.68
C ALA A 136 -4.51 -5.41 -11.19
N LYS A 137 -3.34 -4.98 -11.67
CA LYS A 137 -3.06 -4.87 -13.11
C LYS A 137 -3.16 -6.21 -13.83
N HIS A 138 -2.58 -7.27 -13.26
CA HIS A 138 -2.67 -8.61 -13.83
C HIS A 138 -4.11 -9.11 -13.93
N PHE A 139 -4.94 -8.85 -12.91
CA PHE A 139 -6.37 -9.20 -12.93
C PHE A 139 -7.18 -8.35 -13.93
N GLU A 140 -6.84 -7.06 -14.11
CA GLU A 140 -7.43 -6.21 -15.15
C GLU A 140 -7.15 -6.73 -16.57
N GLU A 141 -6.01 -7.38 -16.76
CA GLU A 141 -5.59 -8.02 -18.01
C GLU A 141 -6.21 -9.42 -18.19
N GLY A 142 -7.07 -9.87 -17.26
CA GLY A 142 -7.77 -11.16 -17.30
C GLY A 142 -6.97 -12.32 -16.68
N GLY A 143 -5.89 -12.01 -15.96
CA GLY A 143 -5.10 -12.98 -15.23
C GLY A 143 -5.76 -13.47 -13.93
N ASN A 144 -5.18 -14.51 -13.33
CA ASN A 144 -5.56 -15.05 -12.02
C ASN A 144 -4.30 -15.31 -11.17
N LEU A 145 -4.48 -15.80 -9.94
CA LEU A 145 -3.33 -16.10 -9.07
C LEU A 145 -2.43 -17.19 -9.66
N GLU A 146 -3.01 -18.26 -10.19
CA GLU A 146 -2.26 -19.40 -10.74
C GLU A 146 -1.31 -19.02 -11.88
N ASN A 147 -1.72 -18.13 -12.78
CA ASN A 147 -0.94 -17.75 -13.96
C ASN A 147 -0.13 -16.45 -13.78
N PHE A 148 -0.06 -15.92 -12.56
CA PHE A 148 0.72 -14.72 -12.28
C PHE A 148 2.24 -14.99 -12.36
N GLU A 149 2.94 -14.15 -13.11
CA GLU A 149 4.40 -14.19 -13.27
C GLU A 149 5.01 -12.80 -13.07
N ILE A 150 5.71 -12.61 -11.94
CA ILE A 150 6.33 -11.31 -11.59
C ILE A 150 7.33 -10.81 -12.65
N SER A 151 8.00 -11.72 -13.37
CA SER A 151 8.95 -11.38 -14.45
C SER A 151 8.33 -10.45 -15.49
N LYS A 152 7.05 -10.68 -15.85
CA LYS A 152 6.28 -9.88 -16.82
C LYS A 152 5.96 -8.46 -16.32
N PHE A 153 6.00 -8.25 -15.00
CA PHE A 153 5.62 -7.00 -14.36
C PHE A 153 6.78 -6.30 -13.63
N THR A 154 8.02 -6.75 -13.78
CA THR A 154 9.17 -6.24 -13.01
C THR A 154 9.27 -4.70 -13.03
N GLU A 155 9.16 -4.08 -14.21
CA GLU A 155 9.27 -2.63 -14.33
C GLU A 155 8.07 -1.91 -13.71
N PHE A 156 6.87 -2.44 -13.91
CA PHE A 156 5.66 -1.91 -13.31
C PHE A 156 5.72 -2.00 -11.77
N TYR A 157 6.18 -3.13 -11.24
CA TYR A 157 6.40 -3.33 -9.81
C TYR A 157 7.37 -2.30 -9.25
N ARG A 158 8.53 -2.06 -9.89
CA ARG A 158 9.50 -1.04 -9.46
C ARG A 158 8.89 0.35 -9.44
N GLN A 159 8.16 0.70 -10.50
CA GLN A 159 7.48 1.99 -10.59
C GLN A 159 6.45 2.15 -9.47
N MET A 160 5.67 1.10 -9.18
CA MET A 160 4.70 1.14 -8.09
C MET A 160 5.39 1.18 -6.74
N GLN A 161 6.48 0.46 -6.52
CA GLN A 161 7.25 0.53 -5.29
C GLN A 161 7.79 1.94 -5.02
N ALA A 162 8.30 2.61 -6.05
CA ALA A 162 8.74 4.00 -5.94
C ALA A 162 7.58 4.93 -5.54
N LYS A 163 6.43 4.83 -6.22
CA LYS A 163 5.22 5.60 -5.85
C LYS A 163 4.69 5.24 -4.45
N GLY A 164 4.81 3.98 -4.08
CA GLY A 164 4.41 3.46 -2.79
C GLY A 164 5.25 4.02 -1.66
N LYS A 165 6.51 4.39 -1.90
CA LYS A 165 7.37 5.06 -0.92
C LYS A 165 6.77 6.38 -0.47
N ASP A 166 6.32 7.22 -1.40
CA ASP A 166 5.75 8.53 -1.08
C ASP A 166 4.43 8.40 -0.30
N LEU A 167 3.54 7.49 -0.74
CA LEU A 167 2.29 7.19 -0.02
C LEU A 167 2.57 6.64 1.39
N SER A 168 3.56 5.77 1.54
CA SER A 168 3.90 5.17 2.82
C SER A 168 4.60 6.15 3.75
N GLN A 169 5.39 7.07 3.21
CA GLN A 169 5.98 8.18 3.95
C GLN A 169 4.88 9.07 4.52
N LEU A 170 3.88 9.44 3.69
CA LEU A 170 2.72 10.21 4.13
C LEU A 170 2.00 9.53 5.32
N PHE A 171 1.69 8.24 5.21
CA PHE A 171 1.05 7.50 6.31
C PHE A 171 1.96 7.39 7.55
N ALA A 172 3.25 7.16 7.36
CA ALA A 172 4.20 7.07 8.47
C ALA A 172 4.27 8.39 9.24
N ASP A 173 4.27 9.52 8.53
CA ASP A 173 4.31 10.86 9.12
C ASP A 173 2.98 11.22 9.80
N GLN A 174 1.84 10.83 9.21
CA GLN A 174 0.53 10.96 9.86
C GLN A 174 0.46 10.17 11.19
N MET A 175 0.94 8.92 11.20
CA MET A 175 0.94 8.08 12.40
C MET A 175 1.89 8.61 13.47
N ARG A 176 3.05 9.17 13.08
CA ARG A 176 3.96 9.86 14.00
C ARG A 176 3.28 11.06 14.63
N ALA A 177 2.75 11.97 13.82
CA ALA A 177 2.07 13.17 14.30
C ALA A 177 0.94 12.83 15.28
N GLY A 178 0.15 11.78 15.00
CA GLY A 178 -0.89 11.30 15.92
C GLY A 178 -0.35 10.80 17.26
N ARG A 179 0.71 9.98 17.24
CA ARG A 179 1.39 9.48 18.46
C ARG A 179 1.98 10.62 19.28
N ASP A 180 2.58 11.57 18.60
CA ASP A 180 3.24 12.73 19.16
C ASP A 180 2.22 13.65 19.87
N MET A 181 1.09 13.94 19.21
CA MET A 181 -0.03 14.68 19.80
C MET A 181 -0.64 13.96 21.01
N ALA A 182 -0.81 12.64 20.94
CA ALA A 182 -1.30 11.85 22.08
C ALA A 182 -0.33 11.93 23.28
N THR A 183 0.97 11.86 23.01
CA THR A 183 2.01 12.00 24.05
C THR A 183 1.95 13.39 24.70
N LEU A 184 1.77 14.46 23.91
CA LEU A 184 1.63 15.82 24.42
C LEU A 184 0.38 16.00 25.28
N ALA A 185 -0.76 15.42 24.87
CA ALA A 185 -1.99 15.45 25.64
C ALA A 185 -1.84 14.72 26.99
N ASP A 186 -1.14 13.58 27.02
CA ASP A 186 -0.82 12.88 28.26
C ASP A 186 0.10 13.69 29.17
N ILE A 187 1.13 14.34 28.61
CA ILE A 187 2.04 15.22 29.38
C ILE A 187 1.25 16.39 30.01
N GLU A 188 0.35 17.02 29.26
CA GLU A 188 -0.50 18.09 29.78
C GLU A 188 -1.46 17.61 30.88
N ARG A 189 -2.06 16.43 30.71
CA ARG A 189 -2.88 15.80 31.75
C ARG A 189 -2.08 15.55 33.03
N LEU A 190 -0.89 14.96 32.92
CA LEU A 190 -0.02 14.70 34.08
C LEU A 190 0.41 15.98 34.80
N HIS A 191 0.61 17.07 34.06
CA HIS A 191 0.91 18.38 34.62
C HIS A 191 -0.28 18.95 35.39
N ASN A 192 -1.48 18.90 34.80
CA ASN A 192 -2.72 19.36 35.44
C ASN A 192 -3.10 18.53 36.69
N GLU A 193 -2.78 17.23 36.70
CA GLU A 193 -2.94 16.33 37.86
C GLU A 193 -1.87 16.56 38.95
N GLY A 194 -0.89 17.44 38.71
CA GLY A 194 0.21 17.72 39.64
C GLY A 194 1.23 16.59 39.77
N ILE A 195 1.22 15.62 38.85
CA ILE A 195 2.13 14.47 38.84
C ILE A 195 3.53 14.89 38.37
N ILE A 196 3.61 15.78 37.38
CA ILE A 196 4.87 16.37 36.93
C ILE A 196 4.96 17.85 37.29
N SER A 197 6.16 18.31 37.63
CA SER A 197 6.39 19.71 38.01
C SER A 197 6.34 20.67 36.81
N ASN A 198 6.12 21.96 37.06
CA ASN A 198 6.16 23.01 36.02
C ASN A 198 7.50 23.00 35.26
N GLU A 199 8.62 22.83 35.97
CA GLU A 199 9.95 22.80 35.38
C GLU A 199 10.14 21.58 34.47
N GLU A 200 9.66 20.41 34.91
CA GLU A 200 9.72 19.18 34.12
C GLU A 200 8.84 19.27 32.87
N TYR A 201 7.64 19.84 32.99
CA TYR A 201 6.74 20.13 31.88
C TYR A 201 7.37 21.06 30.83
N ASP A 202 7.96 22.18 31.26
CA ASP A 202 8.60 23.15 30.37
C ASP A 202 9.82 22.56 29.65
N ASN A 203 10.62 21.75 30.35
CA ASN A 203 11.75 21.03 29.76
C ASN A 203 11.30 20.03 28.70
N ILE A 204 10.20 19.31 28.93
CA ILE A 204 9.63 18.36 27.97
C ILE A 204 9.11 19.12 26.73
N LYS A 205 8.35 20.21 26.91
CA LYS A 205 7.88 21.05 25.79
C LYS A 205 9.03 21.62 24.96
N LYS A 206 10.10 22.09 25.62
CA LYS A 206 11.29 22.62 24.95
C LYS A 206 11.97 21.57 24.07
N ARG A 207 12.22 20.37 24.62
CA ARG A 207 12.79 19.23 23.87
C ARG A 207 11.93 18.84 22.66
N TRP A 208 10.62 18.92 22.80
CA TRP A 208 9.64 18.67 21.75
C TRP A 208 9.78 19.66 20.59
N ASN A 209 9.81 20.96 20.91
CA ASN A 209 10.00 22.03 19.91
C ASN A 209 11.35 21.90 19.17
N ASP A 210 12.41 21.51 19.87
CA ASP A 210 13.74 21.36 19.26
C ASP A 210 13.80 20.14 18.32
N LYS A 211 13.19 19.00 18.70
CA LYS A 211 13.06 17.83 17.81
C LYS A 211 12.21 18.13 16.57
N ALA A 212 11.13 18.87 16.71
CA ALA A 212 10.27 19.27 15.59
C ALA A 212 11.03 20.14 14.57
N LYS A 213 11.86 21.08 15.06
CA LYS A 213 12.73 21.90 14.19
C LYS A 213 13.77 21.07 13.42
N ILE A 214 14.38 20.06 14.05
CA ILE A 214 15.38 19.18 13.40
C ILE A 214 14.74 18.35 12.28
N THR A 215 13.47 17.97 12.41
CA THR A 215 12.77 17.11 11.44
C THR A 215 12.29 17.89 10.20
N ILE A 216 12.04 19.20 10.33
CA ILE A 216 11.61 20.08 9.22
C ILE A 216 12.82 20.60 8.41
N VAL A 217 14.02 20.61 9.00
CA VAL A 217 15.29 20.91 8.31
C VAL A 217 15.91 19.60 7.82
N ILE A 218 15.28 18.99 6.81
CA ILE A 218 15.87 17.89 6.04
C ILE A 218 15.69 18.26 4.57
N ASP A 219 16.75 18.84 4.01
CA ASP A 219 17.00 18.98 2.56
C ASP A 219 17.55 17.64 2.01
#